data_AF-A0A7J0H1L6-F1
#
_entry.id   AF-A0A7J0H1L6-F1
#
_cell.length_a   1.000
_cell.length_b   1.000
_cell.length_c   1.000
_cell.angle_alpha   90.00
_cell.angle_beta   90.00
_cell.angle_gamma   90.00
#
_symmetry.space_group_name_H-M   'P 1'
#
loop_
_entity.id
_entity.type
_entity.pdbx_description
1 polymer ?
#
loop_
_entity_poly.entity_id
_entity_poly.type
_entity_poly.pdbx_seq_one_letter_code
_entity_poly.pdbx_strand_id
1 'polypeptide(L)'
;MTLAKAYFIIAKEHNNLHLAWELSSKIRSCQLLLSKAAMKEEPITLDEAEPIIKDLSSLIFKAQDAHYDIATAMMTMKSHIQALEGRASAATVQSTVFGQLAAESLPKDLHCLHVKLMTDWLEKKSLQEIADEKRNSPRLVDNNLYHFCIFSDNLVAVSVVINSTVCNAEHPKQLVFHIVTNGVSYGAMQAWFISNDFRGSTIEVQSIEDFTWLNASYSPVKEMTPLFSLDLHGNVNGAVETCLEAFHRKANVTAQYHYWQQQNVDKLLWKLGTLPPGLLAFYGLTESLDRRWHVLGLGFDLNIDNRLIESAAVIHFNGNMKPWLKLALGTYKPLWERYMNQSHPYLQDCVTS
;
A
#
# COMPACT_ATOMS: atom_id res chain seq x y z
N MET A 1 -11.24 20.85 -24.89
CA MET A 1 -12.54 20.21 -24.60
C MET A 1 -13.31 20.85 -23.43
N THR A 2 -12.68 21.13 -22.29
CA THR A 2 -13.34 21.80 -21.14
C THR A 2 -13.96 23.14 -21.50
N LEU A 3 -13.20 24.01 -22.19
CA LEU A 3 -13.67 25.32 -22.61
C LEU A 3 -14.88 25.24 -23.56
N ALA A 4 -14.87 24.30 -24.51
CA ALA A 4 -16.01 24.05 -25.39
C ALA A 4 -17.27 23.60 -24.62
N LYS A 5 -17.13 22.79 -23.55
CA LYS A 5 -18.26 22.38 -22.69
C LYS A 5 -18.86 23.56 -21.92
N ALA A 6 -18.03 24.50 -21.47
CA ALA A 6 -18.51 25.73 -20.86
C ALA A 6 -19.28 26.59 -21.87
N TYR A 7 -18.72 26.81 -23.07
CA TYR A 7 -19.41 27.56 -24.13
C TYR A 7 -20.68 26.88 -24.64
N PHE A 8 -20.75 25.55 -24.62
CA PHE A 8 -21.99 24.82 -24.93
C PHE A 8 -23.12 25.21 -23.96
N ILE A 9 -22.83 25.28 -22.66
CA ILE A 9 -23.81 25.68 -21.63
C ILE A 9 -24.21 27.14 -21.83
N ILE A 10 -23.23 28.03 -21.99
CA ILE A 10 -23.46 29.47 -22.22
C ILE A 10 -24.32 29.70 -23.46
N ALA A 11 -24.00 29.05 -24.58
CA ALA A 11 -24.76 29.16 -25.82
C ALA A 11 -26.21 28.68 -25.64
N LYS A 12 -26.42 27.60 -24.88
CA LYS A 12 -27.77 27.09 -24.57
C LYS A 12 -28.57 28.05 -23.70
N GLU A 13 -27.96 28.62 -22.66
CA GLU A 13 -28.60 29.59 -21.75
C GLU A 13 -29.01 30.89 -22.47
N HIS A 14 -28.26 31.27 -23.51
CA HIS A 14 -28.53 32.46 -24.33
C HIS A 14 -29.35 32.16 -25.60
N ASN A 15 -30.01 30.99 -25.68
CA ASN A 15 -30.80 30.55 -26.83
C ASN A 15 -30.05 30.48 -28.18
N ASN A 16 -28.71 30.47 -28.18
CA ASN A 16 -27.91 30.18 -29.37
C ASN A 16 -27.81 28.65 -29.58
N LEU A 17 -28.96 28.05 -29.93
CA LEU A 17 -29.10 26.61 -30.05
C LEU A 17 -28.27 26.01 -31.20
N HIS A 18 -28.02 26.79 -32.25
CA HIS A 18 -27.17 26.37 -33.37
C HIS A 18 -25.73 26.14 -32.91
N LEU A 19 -25.12 27.15 -32.28
CA LEU A 19 -23.76 27.04 -31.77
C LEU A 19 -23.65 25.96 -30.68
N ALA A 20 -24.66 25.85 -29.82
CA ALA A 20 -24.72 24.79 -28.81
C ALA A 20 -24.74 23.39 -29.47
N TRP A 21 -25.47 23.21 -30.56
CA TRP A 21 -25.51 21.95 -31.30
C TRP A 21 -24.15 21.64 -31.95
N GLU A 22 -23.52 22.61 -32.62
CA GLU A 22 -22.20 22.44 -33.24
C GLU A 22 -21.13 22.07 -32.20
N LEU A 23 -21.10 22.79 -31.07
CA LEU A 23 -20.20 22.50 -29.95
C LEU A 23 -20.46 21.10 -29.39
N SER A 24 -21.71 20.73 -29.14
CA SER A 24 -22.08 19.40 -28.64
C SER A 24 -21.64 18.29 -29.59
N SER A 25 -21.81 18.49 -30.90
CA SER A 25 -21.39 17.52 -31.92
C SER A 25 -19.89 17.28 -31.86
N LYS A 26 -19.08 18.35 -31.88
CA LYS A 26 -17.61 18.22 -31.82
C LYS A 26 -17.10 17.72 -30.47
N ILE A 27 -17.75 18.08 -29.36
CA ILE A 27 -17.46 17.51 -28.03
C ILE A 27 -17.65 15.99 -28.05
N ARG A 28 -18.74 15.48 -28.65
CA ARG A 28 -18.98 14.03 -28.75
C ARG A 28 -17.92 13.36 -29.64
N SER A 29 -17.52 13.97 -30.74
CA SER A 29 -16.42 13.46 -31.58
C SER A 29 -15.10 13.35 -30.81
N CYS A 30 -14.73 14.38 -30.03
CA CYS A 30 -13.56 14.30 -29.14
C CYS A 30 -13.69 13.17 -28.11
N GLN A 31 -14.85 13.05 -27.46
CA GLN A 31 -15.09 12.01 -26.45
C GLN A 31 -15.02 10.61 -27.05
N LEU A 32 -15.53 10.41 -28.26
CA LEU A 32 -15.45 9.14 -28.96
C LEU A 32 -14.00 8.78 -29.31
N LEU A 33 -13.21 9.75 -29.77
CA LEU A 33 -11.80 9.53 -30.08
C LEU A 33 -10.99 9.14 -28.82
N LEU A 34 -11.19 9.87 -27.72
CA LEU A 34 -10.55 9.56 -26.44
C LEU A 34 -10.99 8.20 -25.89
N SER A 35 -12.27 7.85 -26.03
CA SER A 35 -12.79 6.54 -25.63
C SER A 35 -12.16 5.40 -26.42
N LYS A 36 -12.02 5.55 -27.75
CA LYS A 36 -11.37 4.56 -28.60
C LYS A 36 -9.91 4.32 -28.21
N ALA A 37 -9.16 5.40 -27.96
CA ALA A 37 -7.78 5.31 -27.51
C ALA A 37 -7.66 4.62 -26.14
N ALA A 38 -8.55 4.97 -25.20
CA ALA A 38 -8.59 4.34 -23.88
C ALA A 38 -8.94 2.85 -23.92
N MET A 39 -9.76 2.40 -24.89
CA MET A 39 -10.16 0.99 -25.00
C MET A 39 -9.18 0.11 -25.79
N LYS A 40 -8.42 0.69 -26.73
CA LYS A 40 -7.52 -0.07 -27.61
C LYS A 40 -6.06 -0.09 -27.16
N GLU A 41 -5.69 0.70 -26.16
CA GLU A 41 -4.29 0.96 -25.76
C GLU A 41 -3.39 1.50 -26.91
N GLU A 42 -3.99 1.90 -28.03
CA GLU A 42 -3.29 2.52 -29.16
C GLU A 42 -3.28 4.06 -29.02
N PRO A 43 -2.13 4.72 -29.27
CA PRO A 43 -2.04 6.16 -29.19
C PRO A 43 -2.87 6.83 -30.29
N ILE A 44 -3.48 7.98 -29.98
CA ILE A 44 -4.21 8.80 -30.96
C ILE A 44 -3.23 9.34 -32.00
N THR A 45 -3.52 9.11 -33.27
CA THR A 45 -2.69 9.64 -34.37
C THR A 45 -2.99 11.12 -34.63
N LEU A 46 -2.02 11.84 -35.19
CA LEU A 46 -2.19 13.24 -35.54
C LEU A 46 -3.32 13.43 -36.55
N ASP A 47 -3.41 12.55 -37.56
CA ASP A 47 -4.43 12.60 -38.63
C ASP A 47 -5.86 12.45 -38.09
N GLU A 48 -6.05 11.66 -37.03
CA GLU A 48 -7.35 11.48 -36.36
C GLU A 48 -7.71 12.70 -35.50
N ALA A 49 -6.72 13.31 -34.84
CA ALA A 49 -6.94 14.39 -33.88
C ALA A 49 -7.08 15.76 -34.54
N GLU A 50 -6.24 16.05 -35.54
CA GLU A 50 -6.12 17.37 -36.18
C GLU A 50 -7.44 17.96 -36.67
N PRO A 51 -8.29 17.25 -37.45
CA PRO A 51 -9.53 17.84 -37.96
C PRO A 51 -10.51 18.19 -36.83
N ILE A 52 -10.58 17.33 -35.80
CA ILE A 52 -11.46 17.56 -34.66
C ILE A 52 -10.98 18.75 -33.83
N ILE A 53 -9.67 18.87 -33.61
CA ILE A 53 -9.08 19.98 -32.86
C ILE A 53 -9.26 21.31 -33.60
N LYS A 54 -9.02 21.34 -34.92
CA LYS A 54 -9.24 22.54 -35.74
C LYS A 54 -10.69 23.02 -35.69
N ASP A 55 -11.64 22.11 -35.90
CA ASP A 55 -13.06 22.43 -35.87
C ASP A 55 -13.50 22.94 -34.49
N LEU A 56 -13.06 22.27 -33.42
CA LEU A 56 -13.39 22.66 -32.06
C LEU A 56 -12.81 24.04 -31.71
N SER A 57 -11.59 24.33 -32.18
CA SER A 57 -10.94 25.63 -31.96
C SER A 57 -11.67 26.75 -32.69
N SER A 58 -12.12 26.50 -33.93
CA SER A 58 -12.95 27.45 -34.68
C SER A 58 -14.27 27.74 -33.98
N LEU A 59 -14.95 26.72 -33.44
CA LEU A 59 -16.20 26.91 -32.70
C LEU A 59 -16.00 27.64 -31.37
N ILE A 60 -14.89 27.39 -30.66
CA ILE A 60 -14.55 28.15 -29.45
C ILE A 60 -14.33 29.62 -29.78
N PHE A 61 -13.62 29.92 -30.87
CA PHE A 61 -13.39 31.30 -31.31
C PHE A 61 -14.72 32.00 -31.66
N LYS A 62 -15.62 31.33 -32.40
CA LYS A 62 -16.97 31.85 -32.67
C LYS A 62 -17.77 32.10 -31.39
N ALA A 63 -17.64 31.24 -30.38
CA ALA A 63 -18.31 31.40 -29.10
C ALA A 63 -17.75 32.58 -28.29
N GLN A 64 -16.45 32.86 -28.40
CA GLN A 64 -15.82 34.04 -27.80
C GLN A 64 -16.31 35.34 -28.45
N ASP A 65 -16.47 35.34 -29.77
CA ASP A 65 -16.92 36.49 -30.57
C ASP A 65 -18.42 36.80 -30.40
N ALA A 66 -19.21 35.87 -29.85
CA ALA A 66 -20.65 36.03 -29.64
C ALA A 66 -21.03 37.03 -28.51
N HIS A 67 -20.05 37.72 -27.90
CA HIS A 67 -20.23 38.79 -26.91
C HIS A 67 -21.22 38.46 -25.77
N TYR A 68 -21.12 37.25 -25.21
CA TYR A 68 -21.88 36.89 -24.01
C TYR A 68 -21.58 37.83 -22.83
N ASP A 69 -22.58 38.07 -21.97
CA ASP A 69 -22.40 38.87 -20.76
C ASP A 69 -21.23 38.35 -19.91
N ILE A 70 -20.26 39.22 -19.63
CA ILE A 70 -18.99 38.84 -18.98
C ILE A 70 -19.25 38.26 -17.59
N ALA A 71 -20.20 38.82 -16.83
CA ALA A 71 -20.53 38.34 -15.50
C ALA A 71 -21.12 36.92 -15.55
N THR A 72 -22.02 36.67 -16.49
CA THR A 72 -22.63 35.35 -16.74
C THR A 72 -21.57 34.34 -17.20
N ALA A 73 -20.72 34.71 -18.17
CA ALA A 73 -19.63 33.85 -18.63
C ALA A 73 -18.65 33.49 -17.50
N MET A 74 -18.27 34.47 -16.66
CA MET A 74 -17.41 34.25 -15.50
C MET A 74 -18.05 33.33 -14.47
N MET A 75 -19.33 33.54 -14.13
CA MET A 75 -20.05 32.70 -13.16
C MET A 75 -20.20 31.26 -13.65
N THR A 76 -20.56 31.06 -14.93
CA THR A 76 -20.69 29.73 -15.52
C THR A 76 -19.34 29.01 -15.61
N MET A 77 -18.27 29.71 -15.98
CA MET A 77 -16.92 29.14 -15.97
C MET A 77 -16.47 28.75 -14.55
N LYS A 78 -16.68 29.62 -13.56
CA LYS A 78 -16.34 29.34 -12.16
C LYS A 78 -17.05 28.09 -11.64
N SER A 79 -18.37 27.98 -11.88
CA SER A 79 -19.15 26.78 -11.53
C SER A 79 -18.60 25.52 -12.19
N HIS A 80 -18.19 25.60 -13.47
CA HIS A 80 -17.61 24.47 -14.18
C HIS A 80 -16.24 24.05 -13.64
N ILE A 81 -15.40 25.01 -13.25
CA ILE A 81 -14.10 24.77 -12.61
C ILE A 81 -14.32 24.06 -11.27
N GLN A 82 -15.20 24.56 -10.41
CA GLN A 82 -15.51 23.93 -9.12
C GLN A 82 -16.07 22.51 -9.29
N ALA A 83 -16.93 22.29 -10.30
CA ALA A 83 -17.44 20.96 -10.61
C ALA A 83 -16.37 20.01 -11.20
N LEU A 84 -15.34 20.54 -11.86
CA LEU A 84 -14.18 19.76 -12.32
C LEU A 84 -13.25 19.41 -11.16
N GLU A 85 -12.96 20.36 -10.28
CA GLU A 85 -12.18 20.14 -9.06
C GLU A 85 -12.84 19.08 -8.17
N GLY A 86 -14.15 19.18 -7.96
CA GLY A 86 -14.90 18.17 -7.19
C GLY A 86 -14.81 16.77 -7.80
N ARG A 87 -14.91 16.65 -9.14
CA ARG A 87 -14.75 15.36 -9.83
C ARG A 87 -13.32 14.84 -9.79
N ALA A 88 -12.32 15.71 -9.94
CA ALA A 88 -10.92 15.34 -9.83
C ALA A 88 -10.61 14.81 -8.43
N SER A 89 -11.07 15.52 -7.39
CA SER A 89 -10.94 15.09 -5.99
C SER A 89 -11.62 13.73 -5.75
N ALA A 90 -12.85 13.55 -6.22
CA ALA A 90 -13.55 12.27 -6.10
C ALA A 90 -12.82 11.12 -6.82
N ALA A 91 -12.30 11.38 -8.03
CA ALA A 91 -11.52 10.40 -8.78
C ALA A 91 -10.20 10.05 -8.07
N THR A 92 -9.51 11.03 -7.47
CA THR A 92 -8.30 10.81 -6.66
C THR A 92 -8.61 9.93 -5.43
N VAL A 93 -9.71 10.21 -4.73
CA VAL A 93 -10.15 9.39 -3.58
C VAL A 93 -10.45 7.96 -4.04
N GLN A 94 -11.23 7.78 -5.11
CA GLN A 94 -11.52 6.45 -5.66
C GLN A 94 -10.25 5.71 -6.10
N SER A 95 -9.34 6.38 -6.80
CA SER A 95 -8.06 5.80 -7.23
C SER A 95 -7.22 5.34 -6.03
N THR A 96 -7.20 6.10 -4.95
CA THR A 96 -6.51 5.73 -3.71
C THR A 96 -7.11 4.47 -3.10
N VAL A 97 -8.45 4.39 -3.01
CA VAL A 97 -9.16 3.22 -2.48
C VAL A 97 -8.91 1.98 -3.34
N PHE A 98 -9.04 2.08 -4.66
CA PHE A 98 -8.77 0.93 -5.55
C PHE A 98 -7.32 0.50 -5.51
N GLY A 99 -6.39 1.45 -5.42
CA GLY A 99 -4.98 1.17 -5.23
C GLY A 99 -4.70 0.41 -3.94
N GLN A 100 -5.33 0.80 -2.83
CA GLN A 100 -5.21 0.10 -1.55
C GLN A 100 -5.81 -1.31 -1.62
N LEU A 101 -7.01 -1.47 -2.16
CA LEU A 101 -7.64 -2.79 -2.33
C LEU A 101 -6.79 -3.72 -3.20
N ALA A 102 -6.19 -3.20 -4.28
CA ALA A 102 -5.27 -3.96 -5.11
C ALA A 102 -3.98 -4.33 -4.35
N ALA A 103 -3.48 -3.42 -3.51
CA ALA A 103 -2.29 -3.64 -2.69
C ALA A 103 -2.48 -4.73 -1.62
N GLU A 104 -3.68 -4.78 -1.04
CA GLU A 104 -4.10 -5.75 -0.03
C GLU A 104 -4.55 -7.07 -0.67
N SER A 105 -4.96 -7.06 -1.93
CA SER A 105 -5.36 -8.28 -2.63
C SER A 105 -4.19 -9.24 -2.80
N LEU A 106 -4.40 -10.50 -2.39
CA LEU A 106 -3.45 -11.58 -2.65
C LEU A 106 -3.62 -12.08 -4.10
N PRO A 107 -2.55 -12.06 -4.93
CA PRO A 107 -2.56 -12.70 -6.25
C PRO A 107 -2.93 -14.18 -6.14
N LYS A 108 -3.48 -14.74 -7.24
CA LYS A 108 -3.90 -16.15 -7.32
C LYS A 108 -2.81 -17.13 -6.87
N ASP A 109 -1.58 -16.89 -7.31
CA ASP A 109 -0.44 -17.76 -7.01
C ASP A 109 -0.14 -17.78 -5.50
N LEU A 110 -0.26 -16.63 -4.82
CA LEU A 110 -0.12 -16.53 -3.37
C LEU A 110 -1.30 -17.19 -2.64
N HIS A 111 -2.50 -17.09 -3.19
CA HIS A 111 -3.67 -17.78 -2.64
C HIS A 111 -3.51 -19.31 -2.74
N CYS A 112 -3.04 -19.82 -3.90
CA CYS A 112 -2.70 -21.23 -4.09
C CYS A 112 -1.69 -21.72 -3.05
N LEU A 113 -0.61 -20.95 -2.85
CA LEU A 113 0.43 -21.27 -1.86
C LEU A 113 -0.18 -21.40 -0.46
N HIS A 114 -1.02 -20.43 -0.09
CA HIS A 114 -1.65 -20.37 1.21
C HIS A 114 -2.58 -21.56 1.46
N VAL A 115 -3.40 -21.93 0.47
CA VAL A 115 -4.31 -23.08 0.56
C VAL A 115 -3.51 -24.38 0.71
N LYS A 116 -2.47 -24.60 -0.10
CA LYS A 116 -1.64 -25.81 -0.03
C LYS A 116 -0.97 -25.98 1.33
N LEU A 117 -0.38 -24.92 1.86
CA LEU A 117 0.27 -24.94 3.17
C LEU A 117 -0.73 -25.16 4.30
N MET A 118 -1.94 -24.60 4.18
CA MET A 118 -3.00 -24.83 5.15
C MET A 118 -3.47 -26.29 5.13
N THR A 119 -3.62 -26.89 3.95
CA THR A 119 -3.91 -28.32 3.81
C THR A 119 -2.85 -29.15 4.52
N ASP A 120 -1.57 -28.86 4.29
CA ASP A 120 -0.49 -29.58 4.94
C ASP A 120 -0.46 -29.42 6.45
N TRP A 121 -0.74 -28.21 6.97
CA TRP A 121 -0.87 -27.97 8.40
C TRP A 121 -1.97 -28.83 9.04
N LEU A 122 -3.09 -29.03 8.33
CA LEU A 122 -4.22 -29.83 8.81
C LEU A 122 -3.97 -31.34 8.70
N GLU A 123 -3.26 -31.79 7.67
CA GLU A 123 -3.03 -33.21 7.40
C GLU A 123 -1.80 -33.78 8.13
N LYS A 124 -0.73 -32.99 8.28
CA LYS A 124 0.56 -33.46 8.82
C LYS A 124 0.68 -33.18 10.31
N LYS A 125 0.32 -34.17 11.15
CA LYS A 125 0.46 -34.08 12.61
C LYS A 125 1.87 -33.73 13.09
N SER A 126 2.91 -34.18 12.39
CA SER A 126 4.30 -33.85 12.72
C SER A 126 4.59 -32.36 12.71
N LEU A 127 3.92 -31.57 11.86
CA LEU A 127 4.07 -30.10 11.87
C LEU A 127 3.50 -29.50 13.14
N GLN A 128 2.37 -30.02 13.63
CA GLN A 128 1.72 -29.53 14.85
C GLN A 128 2.56 -29.87 16.08
N GLU A 129 3.13 -31.07 16.14
CA GLU A 129 4.04 -31.49 17.22
C GLU A 129 5.29 -30.58 17.28
N ILE A 130 5.91 -30.29 16.12
CA ILE A 130 7.06 -29.38 16.06
C ILE A 130 6.66 -27.95 16.46
N ALA A 131 5.46 -27.50 16.11
CA ALA A 131 4.96 -26.18 16.50
C ALA A 131 4.84 -26.07 18.04
N ASP A 132 4.28 -27.10 18.69
CA ASP A 132 4.12 -27.16 20.13
C ASP A 132 5.49 -27.22 20.86
N GLU A 133 6.47 -27.93 20.31
CA GLU A 133 7.84 -27.93 20.82
C GLU A 133 8.48 -26.54 20.72
N LYS A 134 8.38 -25.90 19.54
CA LYS A 134 8.95 -24.57 19.30
C LYS A 134 8.32 -23.48 20.18
N ARG A 135 7.00 -23.59 20.45
CA ARG A 135 6.26 -22.65 21.30
C ARG A 135 6.79 -22.58 22.74
N ASN A 136 7.41 -23.67 23.21
CA ASN A 136 7.96 -23.75 24.56
C ASN A 136 9.47 -23.46 24.61
N SER A 137 10.07 -22.98 23.52
CA SER A 137 11.50 -22.69 23.47
C SER A 137 11.86 -21.54 24.43
N PRO A 138 12.87 -21.73 25.31
CA PRO A 138 13.31 -20.67 26.23
C PRO A 138 13.91 -19.46 25.50
N ARG A 139 14.29 -19.62 24.23
CA ARG A 139 14.81 -18.54 23.38
C ARG A 139 13.77 -17.48 23.08
N LEU A 140 12.48 -17.80 23.16
CA LEU A 140 11.40 -16.87 22.87
C LEU A 140 11.27 -15.74 23.91
N VAL A 141 11.89 -15.91 25.09
CA VAL A 141 11.85 -14.95 26.21
C VAL A 141 13.24 -14.55 26.70
N ASP A 142 14.29 -14.89 25.95
CA ASP A 142 15.67 -14.59 26.31
C ASP A 142 16.05 -13.17 25.88
N ASN A 143 16.03 -12.23 26.83
CA ASN A 143 16.36 -10.81 26.59
C ASN A 143 17.80 -10.57 26.10
N ASN A 144 18.67 -11.58 26.04
CA ASN A 144 20.00 -11.46 25.43
C ASN A 144 19.98 -11.68 23.90
N LEU A 145 18.83 -12.02 23.33
CA LEU A 145 18.63 -12.18 21.90
C LEU A 145 17.97 -10.93 21.29
N TYR A 146 18.04 -10.81 19.98
CA TYR A 146 17.42 -9.70 19.25
C TYR A 146 16.02 -10.10 18.80
N HIS A 147 15.01 -9.50 19.41
CA HIS A 147 13.60 -9.79 19.15
C HIS A 147 12.98 -8.83 18.13
N PHE A 148 12.33 -9.38 17.11
CA PHE A 148 11.61 -8.67 16.06
C PHE A 148 10.14 -9.07 16.09
N CYS A 149 9.24 -8.10 16.01
CA CYS A 149 7.80 -8.36 15.88
C CYS A 149 7.34 -7.99 14.47
N ILE A 150 6.64 -8.91 13.80
CA ILE A 150 6.13 -8.74 12.43
C ILE A 150 4.63 -9.04 12.44
N PHE A 151 3.79 -8.04 12.12
CA PHE A 151 2.33 -8.17 12.10
C PHE A 151 1.83 -8.25 10.66
N SER A 152 1.51 -9.43 10.14
CA SER A 152 1.09 -9.57 8.74
C SER A 152 0.41 -10.90 8.48
N ASP A 153 -0.53 -10.92 7.55
CA ASP A 153 -1.12 -12.12 6.96
C ASP A 153 -0.51 -12.48 5.59
N ASN A 154 0.39 -11.64 5.07
CA ASN A 154 1.07 -11.88 3.80
C ASN A 154 2.32 -12.74 4.00
N LEU A 155 2.17 -14.05 3.79
CA LEU A 155 3.21 -15.06 3.99
C LEU A 155 4.50 -14.77 3.23
N VAL A 156 4.42 -14.47 1.94
CA VAL A 156 5.62 -14.22 1.12
C VAL A 156 6.32 -12.95 1.58
N ALA A 157 5.56 -11.93 1.99
CA ALA A 157 6.15 -10.72 2.50
C ALA A 157 6.92 -10.95 3.80
N VAL A 158 6.32 -11.63 4.78
CA VAL A 158 6.99 -11.99 6.04
C VAL A 158 8.23 -12.84 5.76
N SER A 159 8.12 -13.84 4.87
CA SER A 159 9.24 -14.69 4.51
C SER A 159 10.39 -13.91 3.89
N VAL A 160 10.12 -12.93 3.03
CA VAL A 160 11.14 -12.08 2.41
C VAL A 160 11.77 -11.13 3.43
N VAL A 161 10.98 -10.55 4.34
CA VAL A 161 11.50 -9.72 5.44
C VAL A 161 12.51 -10.55 6.24
N ILE A 162 12.08 -11.69 6.80
CA ILE A 162 12.92 -12.54 7.64
C ILE A 162 14.14 -13.04 6.85
N ASN A 163 13.94 -13.52 5.62
CA ASN A 163 15.05 -14.04 4.81
C ASN A 163 16.09 -12.95 4.50
N SER A 164 15.64 -11.74 4.15
CA SER A 164 16.54 -10.60 3.94
C SER A 164 17.33 -10.27 5.21
N THR A 165 16.67 -10.25 6.36
CA THR A 165 17.30 -9.99 7.66
C THR A 165 18.35 -11.03 8.02
N VAL A 166 18.00 -12.32 7.98
CA VAL A 166 18.95 -13.39 8.37
C VAL A 166 20.09 -13.55 7.35
N CYS A 167 19.85 -13.21 6.08
CA CYS A 167 20.88 -13.30 5.05
C CYS A 167 21.98 -12.25 5.21
N ASN A 168 21.62 -11.07 5.73
CA ASN A 168 22.54 -9.95 5.92
C ASN A 168 23.11 -9.87 7.35
N ALA A 169 22.57 -10.61 8.31
CA ALA A 169 23.06 -10.63 9.69
C ALA A 169 24.36 -11.44 9.84
N GLU A 170 25.30 -10.93 10.65
CA GLU A 170 26.54 -11.64 11.02
C GLU A 170 26.26 -12.86 11.93
N HIS A 171 25.25 -12.75 12.80
CA HIS A 171 24.90 -13.76 13.81
C HIS A 171 23.40 -14.13 13.74
N PRO A 172 22.93 -14.78 12.65
CA PRO A 172 21.50 -15.03 12.43
C PRO A 172 20.83 -15.88 13.53
N LYS A 173 21.60 -16.73 14.21
CA LYS A 173 21.10 -17.53 15.34
C LYS A 173 20.68 -16.69 16.54
N GLN A 174 21.19 -15.46 16.70
CA GLN A 174 20.82 -14.56 17.78
C GLN A 174 19.49 -13.82 17.52
N LEU A 175 18.90 -14.00 16.33
CA LEU A 175 17.66 -13.33 15.95
C LEU A 175 16.44 -14.19 16.31
N VAL A 176 15.43 -13.54 16.87
CA VAL A 176 14.14 -14.11 17.23
C VAL A 176 13.04 -13.29 16.54
N PHE A 177 12.20 -13.94 15.75
CA PHE A 177 11.08 -13.30 15.05
C PHE A 177 9.75 -13.78 15.62
N HIS A 178 8.94 -12.85 16.10
CA HIS A 178 7.55 -13.06 16.52
C HIS A 178 6.62 -12.58 15.42
N ILE A 179 6.00 -13.52 14.71
CA ILE A 179 5.05 -13.25 13.64
C ILE A 179 3.65 -13.28 14.24
N VAL A 180 2.92 -12.18 14.14
CA VAL A 180 1.52 -12.10 14.53
C VAL A 180 0.68 -12.03 13.26
N THR A 181 -0.22 -13.00 13.10
CA THR A 181 -1.08 -13.14 11.91
C THR A 181 -2.54 -13.35 12.33
N ASN A 182 -3.47 -13.18 11.39
CA ASN A 182 -4.87 -13.53 11.62
C ASN A 182 -5.06 -15.07 11.72
N GLY A 183 -6.18 -15.52 12.31
CA GLY A 183 -6.47 -16.95 12.48
C GLY A 183 -6.60 -17.72 11.16
N VAL A 184 -6.98 -17.05 10.07
CA VAL A 184 -7.10 -17.66 8.73
C VAL A 184 -5.73 -18.04 8.16
N SER A 185 -4.72 -17.21 8.39
CA SER A 185 -3.36 -17.37 7.88
C SER A 185 -2.42 -18.10 8.82
N TYR A 186 -2.83 -18.31 10.07
CA TYR A 186 -2.03 -18.95 11.11
C TYR A 186 -1.47 -20.32 10.69
N GLY A 187 -2.30 -21.23 10.19
CA GLY A 187 -1.84 -22.58 9.84
C GLY A 187 -0.88 -22.60 8.65
N ALA A 188 -1.13 -21.79 7.62
CA ALA A 188 -0.23 -21.67 6.47
C ALA A 188 1.13 -21.08 6.88
N MET A 189 1.13 -20.06 7.73
CA MET A 189 2.35 -19.46 8.29
C MET A 189 3.13 -20.49 9.13
N GLN A 190 2.45 -21.23 10.01
CA GLN A 190 3.07 -22.30 10.81
C GLN A 190 3.76 -23.33 9.90
N ALA A 191 3.04 -23.88 8.92
CA ALA A 191 3.60 -24.86 7.99
C ALA A 191 4.83 -24.32 7.24
N TRP A 192 4.79 -23.08 6.76
CA TRP A 192 5.91 -22.47 6.05
C TRP A 192 7.16 -22.29 6.91
N PHE A 193 7.02 -21.64 8.07
CA PHE A 193 8.15 -21.31 8.95
C PHE A 193 8.67 -22.51 9.76
N ILE A 194 7.91 -23.60 9.85
CA ILE A 194 8.41 -24.88 10.35
C ILE A 194 9.18 -25.64 9.28
N SER A 195 8.70 -25.62 8.04
CA SER A 195 9.28 -26.41 6.93
C SER A 195 10.50 -25.77 6.29
N ASN A 196 10.77 -24.48 6.56
CA ASN A 196 11.90 -23.75 6.00
C ASN A 196 12.91 -23.38 7.10
N ASP A 197 14.21 -23.47 6.78
CA ASP A 197 15.28 -22.98 7.64
C ASP A 197 15.63 -21.52 7.30
N PHE A 198 15.79 -20.72 8.34
CA PHE A 198 16.18 -19.31 8.25
C PHE A 198 17.55 -19.10 8.91
N ARG A 199 18.53 -19.92 8.50
CA ARG A 199 19.91 -19.90 9.02
C ARG A 199 19.99 -20.10 10.55
N GLY A 200 19.07 -20.89 11.09
CA GLY A 200 18.96 -21.16 12.52
C GLY A 200 18.43 -20.02 13.39
N SER A 201 17.82 -18.96 12.82
CA SER A 201 17.06 -17.98 13.61
C SER A 201 15.86 -18.62 14.28
N THR A 202 15.43 -18.09 15.43
CA THR A 202 14.21 -18.57 16.11
C THR A 202 12.99 -17.84 15.55
N ILE A 203 11.94 -18.57 15.21
CA ILE A 203 10.71 -17.99 14.65
C ILE A 203 9.52 -18.54 15.43
N GLU A 204 8.65 -17.64 15.89
CA GLU A 204 7.38 -17.92 16.52
C GLU A 204 6.25 -17.35 15.66
N VAL A 205 5.18 -18.11 15.47
CA VAL A 205 3.96 -17.65 14.82
C VAL A 205 2.85 -17.67 15.86
N GLN A 206 2.17 -16.54 16.04
CA GLN A 206 1.08 -16.35 16.98
C GLN A 206 -0.18 -15.85 16.25
N SER A 207 -1.34 -16.31 16.70
CA SER A 207 -2.61 -15.76 16.23
C SER A 207 -2.92 -14.47 16.99
N ILE A 208 -3.32 -13.45 16.26
CA ILE A 208 -3.86 -12.20 16.81
C ILE A 208 -5.02 -12.42 17.79
N GLU A 209 -5.76 -13.51 17.62
CA GLU A 209 -6.92 -13.87 18.43
C GLU A 209 -6.52 -14.33 19.84
N ASP A 210 -5.27 -14.77 20.01
CA ASP A 210 -4.72 -15.20 21.31
C ASP A 210 -4.40 -13.99 22.22
N PHE A 211 -4.33 -12.79 21.66
CA PHE A 211 -4.04 -11.57 22.39
C PHE A 211 -5.32 -10.92 22.93
N THR A 212 -5.69 -11.29 24.15
CA THR A 212 -6.88 -10.76 24.84
C THR A 212 -6.86 -9.24 25.01
N TRP A 213 -5.69 -8.62 25.03
CA TRP A 213 -5.49 -7.17 25.13
C TRP A 213 -5.55 -6.42 23.79
N LEU A 214 -5.52 -7.12 22.66
CA LEU A 214 -5.70 -6.54 21.31
C LEU A 214 -7.17 -6.58 20.82
N ASN A 215 -8.12 -6.92 21.69
CA ASN A 215 -9.51 -7.05 21.28
C ASN A 215 -10.17 -5.69 20.92
N ALA A 216 -11.25 -5.76 20.15
CA ALA A 216 -12.00 -4.61 19.62
C ALA A 216 -12.57 -3.65 20.69
N SER A 217 -12.62 -4.05 21.96
CA SER A 217 -13.07 -3.21 23.08
C SER A 217 -11.99 -2.21 23.54
N TYR A 218 -10.71 -2.51 23.30
CA TYR A 218 -9.56 -1.70 23.74
C TYR A 218 -8.80 -1.04 22.60
N SER A 219 -9.03 -1.47 21.37
CA SER A 219 -8.38 -0.96 20.16
C SER A 219 -9.36 -1.01 18.99
N PRO A 220 -9.80 0.13 18.42
CA PRO A 220 -10.58 0.15 17.18
C PRO A 220 -9.78 -0.31 15.94
N VAL A 221 -8.59 -0.88 16.13
CA VAL A 221 -7.68 -1.36 15.09
C VAL A 221 -8.08 -2.77 14.66
N LYS A 222 -9.28 -2.90 14.08
CA LYS A 222 -9.67 -4.12 13.34
C LYS A 222 -9.01 -4.20 11.95
N GLU A 223 -8.22 -3.18 11.59
CA GLU A 223 -7.40 -3.10 10.38
C GLU A 223 -5.94 -2.95 10.82
N MET A 224 -5.25 -4.07 11.09
CA MET A 224 -3.83 -4.09 11.48
C MET A 224 -2.87 -3.88 10.29
N THR A 225 -3.21 -2.95 9.41
CA THR A 225 -2.43 -2.65 8.21
C THR A 225 -1.23 -1.69 8.43
N PRO A 226 -1.04 -1.02 9.60
CA PRO A 226 0.19 -0.27 9.85
C PRO A 226 0.83 -0.65 11.20
N LEU A 227 1.72 -1.63 11.23
CA LEU A 227 2.42 -2.04 12.46
C LEU A 227 3.78 -2.63 12.08
N PHE A 228 4.75 -1.81 11.67
CA PHE A 228 6.05 -2.33 11.29
C PHE A 228 7.19 -1.46 11.69
N SER A 229 7.96 -2.01 12.64
CA SER A 229 8.95 -1.24 13.31
C SER A 229 10.02 -2.00 14.17
N LEU A 230 11.24 -2.36 13.67
CA LEU A 230 12.61 -2.11 14.23
C LEU A 230 13.84 -2.80 13.50
N ASP A 231 15.08 -2.51 13.96
CA ASP A 231 16.42 -2.27 13.37
C ASP A 231 17.30 -3.51 13.20
N LEU A 232 17.92 -3.69 12.01
CA LEU A 232 19.15 -4.46 11.84
C LEU A 232 20.02 -3.95 10.67
N HIS A 233 21.30 -3.75 10.98
CA HIS A 233 22.41 -3.37 10.11
C HIS A 233 22.63 -4.25 8.87
N GLY A 234 21.89 -3.97 7.79
CA GLY A 234 22.21 -4.40 6.42
C GLY A 234 20.98 -4.83 5.61
N ASN A 235 20.38 -3.89 4.87
CA ASN A 235 19.26 -4.03 3.92
C ASN A 235 18.19 -5.10 4.21
N VAL A 236 17.13 -4.69 4.93
CA VAL A 236 15.89 -5.45 5.17
C VAL A 236 14.71 -4.85 4.38
N ASN A 237 13.77 -5.67 3.91
CA ASN A 237 12.50 -5.22 3.33
C ASN A 237 11.46 -4.97 4.44
N GLY A 238 11.01 -3.74 4.71
CA GLY A 238 10.00 -3.48 5.75
C GLY A 238 9.92 -2.04 6.27
N ALA A 239 9.24 -1.84 7.41
CA ALA A 239 9.33 -0.60 8.20
C ALA A 239 9.86 -0.89 9.60
N VAL A 240 10.49 0.14 10.18
CA VAL A 240 11.37 0.10 11.37
C VAL A 240 11.01 1.27 12.33
N GLU A 241 10.78 1.01 13.62
CA GLU A 241 10.54 1.96 14.74
C GLU A 241 11.07 1.27 15.99
N THR A 242 11.82 2.01 16.80
CA THR A 242 12.62 1.45 17.88
C THR A 242 12.00 1.61 19.23
N CYS A 243 11.64 0.49 19.88
CA CYS A 243 11.22 0.52 21.28
C CYS A 243 12.34 -0.03 22.17
N LEU A 244 13.13 0.86 22.78
CA LEU A 244 14.14 0.48 23.78
C LEU A 244 13.45 0.09 25.11
N GLU A 245 13.87 -1.03 25.71
CA GLU A 245 13.20 -1.73 26.83
C GLU A 245 12.80 -0.86 28.04
N ALA A 246 13.47 0.28 28.26
CA ALA A 246 13.22 1.15 29.41
C ALA A 246 12.00 2.06 29.27
N PHE A 247 11.37 2.15 28.09
CA PHE A 247 10.51 3.29 27.75
C PHE A 247 9.01 3.10 28.11
N HIS A 248 8.41 1.95 27.79
CA HIS A 248 6.97 1.75 27.94
C HIS A 248 6.47 1.81 29.39
N ARG A 249 7.27 1.30 30.34
CA ARG A 249 6.88 1.24 31.76
C ARG A 249 7.12 2.54 32.52
N LYS A 250 8.01 3.42 32.05
CA LYS A 250 8.35 4.68 32.73
C LYS A 250 7.50 5.88 32.31
N ALA A 251 7.04 5.92 31.06
CA ALA A 251 6.33 7.09 30.49
C ALA A 251 4.82 6.89 30.25
N ASN A 252 4.25 5.73 30.63
CA ASN A 252 2.83 5.41 30.45
C ASN A 252 2.33 5.59 28.98
N VAL A 253 3.23 5.35 28.02
CA VAL A 253 2.98 5.57 26.58
C VAL A 253 1.79 4.75 26.10
N THR A 254 1.64 3.51 26.58
CA THR A 254 0.51 2.65 26.25
C THR A 254 -0.83 3.29 26.60
N ALA A 255 -0.97 3.89 27.79
CA ALA A 255 -2.21 4.55 28.17
C ALA A 255 -2.45 5.82 27.35
N GLN A 256 -1.41 6.59 27.03
CA GLN A 256 -1.52 7.76 26.15
C GLN A 256 -1.96 7.38 24.74
N TYR A 257 -1.41 6.30 24.20
CA TYR A 257 -1.80 5.76 22.90
C TYR A 257 -3.28 5.38 22.87
N HIS A 258 -3.75 4.63 23.88
CA HIS A 258 -5.18 4.29 23.99
C HIS A 258 -6.06 5.53 24.20
N TYR A 259 -5.62 6.50 24.98
CA TYR A 259 -6.33 7.77 25.14
C TYR A 259 -6.55 8.46 23.78
N TRP A 260 -5.50 8.61 22.98
CA TRP A 260 -5.61 9.23 21.65
C TRP A 260 -6.45 8.42 20.67
N GLN A 261 -6.42 7.09 20.75
CA GLN A 261 -7.36 6.26 19.98
C GLN A 261 -8.82 6.50 20.39
N GLN A 262 -9.10 6.63 21.69
CA GLN A 262 -10.45 6.93 22.18
C GLN A 262 -10.95 8.31 21.74
N GLN A 263 -10.06 9.30 21.63
CA GLN A 263 -10.42 10.63 21.14
C GLN A 263 -10.77 10.65 19.64
N ASN A 264 -10.46 9.59 18.88
CA ASN A 264 -10.74 9.50 17.45
C ASN A 264 -11.72 8.37 17.09
N VAL A 265 -12.59 7.95 18.02
CA VAL A 265 -13.58 6.88 17.79
C VAL A 265 -14.53 7.22 16.64
N ASP A 266 -14.90 8.49 16.53
CA ASP A 266 -15.73 9.11 15.50
C ASP A 266 -14.95 9.47 14.21
N LYS A 267 -13.66 9.15 14.15
CA LYS A 267 -12.77 9.32 12.98
C LYS A 267 -12.69 10.76 12.44
N LEU A 268 -12.94 11.74 13.30
CA LEU A 268 -12.93 13.16 12.95
C LEU A 268 -11.52 13.78 12.96
N LEU A 269 -10.61 13.27 13.79
CA LEU A 269 -9.24 13.79 13.93
C LEU A 269 -8.31 13.23 12.84
N TRP A 270 -8.44 11.94 12.51
CA TRP A 270 -7.77 11.31 11.39
C TRP A 270 -8.57 10.13 10.85
N LYS A 271 -8.38 9.84 9.55
CA LYS A 271 -9.21 8.86 8.83
C LYS A 271 -8.85 7.41 9.15
N LEU A 272 -7.56 7.04 9.15
CA LEU A 272 -7.08 5.67 9.31
C LEU A 272 -5.66 5.62 9.90
N GLY A 273 -5.29 4.48 10.47
CA GLY A 273 -3.93 4.13 10.86
C GLY A 273 -3.59 4.33 12.35
N THR A 274 -2.48 3.71 12.74
CA THR A 274 -1.88 3.69 14.09
C THR A 274 -0.80 4.77 14.26
N LEU A 275 -0.26 5.28 13.15
CA LEU A 275 0.81 6.27 13.16
C LEU A 275 0.40 7.59 13.85
N PRO A 276 -0.78 8.20 13.58
CA PRO A 276 -1.17 9.41 14.28
C PRO A 276 -1.24 9.26 15.81
N PRO A 277 -1.94 8.27 16.40
CA PRO A 277 -1.93 8.10 17.85
C PRO A 277 -0.55 7.68 18.39
N GLY A 278 0.27 6.99 17.60
CA GLY A 278 1.67 6.70 17.92
C GLY A 278 2.48 7.98 18.11
N LEU A 279 2.50 8.85 17.10
CA LEU A 279 3.23 10.13 17.15
C LEU A 279 2.77 11.02 18.31
N LEU A 280 1.48 11.01 18.64
CA LEU A 280 0.94 11.76 19.78
C LEU A 280 1.36 11.15 21.12
N ALA A 281 1.38 9.81 21.24
CA ALA A 281 1.83 9.12 22.45
C ALA A 281 3.34 9.22 22.69
N PHE A 282 4.12 9.35 21.61
CA PHE A 282 5.58 9.52 21.65
C PHE A 282 6.01 11.00 21.47
N TYR A 283 5.09 11.96 21.57
CA TYR A 283 5.44 13.37 21.37
C TYR A 283 6.45 13.85 22.41
N GLY A 284 7.59 14.40 21.95
CA GLY A 284 8.70 14.82 22.82
C GLY A 284 9.53 13.67 23.39
N LEU A 285 9.28 12.45 22.93
CA LEU A 285 9.91 11.21 23.39
C LEU A 285 10.65 10.46 22.27
N THR A 286 10.77 11.08 21.09
CA THR A 286 11.41 10.51 19.90
C THR A 286 12.76 11.16 19.62
N GLU A 287 13.65 10.37 19.04
CA GLU A 287 14.92 10.83 18.46
C GLU A 287 14.91 10.59 16.96
N SER A 288 15.43 11.54 16.19
CA SER A 288 15.49 11.40 14.73
C SER A 288 16.65 10.49 14.33
N LEU A 289 16.38 9.53 13.46
CA LEU A 289 17.40 8.71 12.80
C LEU A 289 17.83 9.32 11.46
N ASP A 290 19.04 9.00 11.00
CA ASP A 290 19.50 9.31 9.65
C ASP A 290 18.54 8.69 8.61
N ARG A 291 18.19 9.43 7.56
CA ARG A 291 17.25 8.97 6.52
C ARG A 291 17.67 7.65 5.87
N ARG A 292 18.96 7.32 5.83
CA ARG A 292 19.46 6.03 5.31
C ARG A 292 18.99 4.84 6.13
N TRP A 293 18.57 5.03 7.38
CA TRP A 293 17.98 3.96 8.17
C TRP A 293 16.68 3.43 7.58
N HIS A 294 15.91 4.29 6.91
CA HIS A 294 14.61 3.91 6.35
C HIS A 294 14.31 4.65 5.04
N VAL A 295 14.55 3.97 3.93
CA VAL A 295 14.26 4.50 2.59
C VAL A 295 12.89 4.01 2.16
N LEU A 296 11.93 4.94 2.17
CA LEU A 296 10.57 4.73 1.70
C LEU A 296 10.36 5.19 0.26
N GLY A 297 9.29 4.72 -0.35
CA GLY A 297 8.76 5.16 -1.65
C GLY A 297 8.76 4.08 -2.71
N LEU A 298 9.33 2.90 -2.45
CA LEU A 298 9.57 1.88 -3.48
C LEU A 298 8.28 1.27 -4.07
N GLY A 299 7.11 1.55 -3.48
CA GLY A 299 5.80 1.16 -4.02
C GLY A 299 5.04 2.28 -4.74
N PHE A 300 5.64 3.44 -5.02
CA PHE A 300 5.01 4.51 -5.82
C PHE A 300 5.97 5.55 -6.45
N ASP A 301 7.17 5.74 -5.92
CA ASP A 301 8.12 6.76 -6.39
C ASP A 301 9.19 6.12 -7.29
N LEU A 302 9.21 6.49 -8.57
CA LEU A 302 10.17 6.00 -9.57
C LEU A 302 11.55 6.69 -9.51
N ASN A 303 11.69 7.77 -8.73
CA ASN A 303 12.84 8.67 -8.79
C ASN A 303 13.73 8.61 -7.54
N ILE A 304 13.66 7.51 -6.79
CA ILE A 304 14.54 7.31 -5.62
C ILE A 304 15.97 7.09 -6.13
N ASP A 305 16.92 7.88 -5.60
CA ASP A 305 18.34 7.76 -5.92
C ASP A 305 18.87 6.36 -5.56
N ASN A 306 19.46 5.67 -6.54
CA ASN A 306 20.07 4.36 -6.35
C ASN A 306 21.14 4.36 -5.26
N ARG A 307 21.91 5.45 -5.09
CA ARG A 307 22.93 5.55 -4.03
C ARG A 307 22.29 5.53 -2.64
N LEU A 308 21.10 6.12 -2.53
CA LEU A 308 20.34 6.10 -1.28
C LEU A 308 19.80 4.70 -1.00
N ILE A 309 19.33 3.98 -2.02
CA ILE A 309 18.88 2.58 -1.90
C ILE A 309 20.05 1.67 -1.49
N GLU A 310 21.21 1.82 -2.13
CA GLU A 310 22.40 1.00 -1.85
C GLU A 310 22.95 1.20 -0.44
N SER A 311 22.88 2.43 0.08
CA SER A 311 23.33 2.77 1.43
C SER A 311 22.24 2.63 2.50
N ALA A 312 21.04 2.15 2.13
CA ALA A 312 19.94 1.99 3.07
C ALA A 312 20.22 0.88 4.09
N ALA A 313 19.66 1.01 5.30
CA ALA A 313 19.54 -0.10 6.24
C ALA A 313 18.24 -0.88 5.98
N VAL A 314 17.16 -0.18 5.68
CA VAL A 314 15.86 -0.77 5.33
C VAL A 314 15.25 -0.04 4.15
N ILE A 315 14.72 -0.82 3.21
CA ILE A 315 13.92 -0.33 2.09
C ILE A 315 12.45 -0.69 2.29
N HIS A 316 11.57 0.27 2.04
CA HIS A 316 10.14 0.12 2.27
C HIS A 316 9.35 0.29 0.97
N PHE A 317 8.71 -0.80 0.56
CA PHE A 317 7.71 -0.83 -0.51
C PHE A 317 6.35 -0.28 -0.03
N ASN A 318 6.32 0.90 0.59
CA ASN A 318 5.08 1.58 0.93
C ASN A 318 4.38 2.11 -0.33
N GLY A 319 3.05 2.23 -0.27
CA GLY A 319 2.21 2.51 -1.43
C GLY A 319 1.62 1.26 -2.05
N ASN A 320 1.05 1.43 -3.23
CA ASN A 320 0.13 0.45 -3.83
C ASN A 320 0.81 -0.54 -4.77
N MET A 321 2.00 -0.22 -5.29
CA MET A 321 2.73 -1.06 -6.26
C MET A 321 3.65 -2.04 -5.54
N LYS A 322 3.07 -2.93 -4.73
CA LYS A 322 3.81 -3.92 -3.95
C LYS A 322 4.56 -4.90 -4.87
N PRO A 323 5.76 -5.39 -4.48
CA PRO A 323 6.62 -6.18 -5.36
C PRO A 323 6.07 -7.57 -5.72
N TRP A 324 5.11 -8.09 -4.94
CA TRP A 324 4.39 -9.34 -5.24
C TRP A 324 3.20 -9.15 -6.19
N LEU A 325 2.89 -7.92 -6.63
CA LEU A 325 1.78 -7.64 -7.54
C LEU A 325 2.26 -7.49 -8.98
N LYS A 326 1.36 -7.70 -9.94
CA LYS A 326 1.64 -7.47 -11.37
C LYS A 326 1.94 -5.99 -11.69
N LEU A 327 1.38 -5.08 -10.89
CA LEU A 327 1.58 -3.63 -11.02
C LEU A 327 2.86 -3.13 -10.32
N ALA A 328 3.71 -4.02 -9.80
CA ALA A 328 4.97 -3.66 -9.16
C ALA A 328 5.86 -2.81 -10.08
N LEU A 329 6.59 -1.87 -9.49
CA LEU A 329 7.61 -1.10 -10.21
C LEU A 329 8.78 -2.02 -10.59
N GLY A 330 8.92 -2.28 -11.89
CA GLY A 330 9.93 -3.20 -12.43
C GLY A 330 11.36 -2.87 -12.00
N THR A 331 11.68 -1.57 -11.84
CA THR A 331 13.00 -1.10 -11.38
C THR A 331 13.40 -1.63 -10.00
N TYR A 332 12.43 -1.77 -9.08
CA TYR A 332 12.71 -2.17 -7.69
C TYR A 332 12.43 -3.64 -7.41
N LYS A 333 11.73 -4.33 -8.32
CA LYS A 333 11.39 -5.76 -8.18
C LYS A 333 12.61 -6.66 -7.88
N PRO A 334 13.81 -6.45 -8.49
CA PRO A 334 14.98 -7.27 -8.19
C PRO A 334 15.50 -7.16 -6.73
N LEU A 335 15.16 -6.09 -6.02
CA LEU A 335 15.51 -5.93 -4.59
C LEU A 335 14.69 -6.89 -3.71
N TRP A 336 13.50 -7.26 -4.17
CA TRP A 336 12.61 -8.23 -3.52
C TRP A 336 12.92 -9.66 -3.95
N GLU A 337 12.98 -9.91 -5.26
CA GLU A 337 13.06 -11.26 -5.84
C GLU A 337 14.31 -12.03 -5.40
N ARG A 338 15.41 -11.34 -5.09
CA ARG A 338 16.66 -11.97 -4.60
C ARG A 338 16.49 -12.75 -3.28
N TYR A 339 15.47 -12.39 -2.50
CA TYR A 339 15.17 -13.04 -1.21
C TYR A 339 13.98 -14.01 -1.31
N MET A 340 13.41 -14.18 -2.50
CA MET A 340 12.44 -15.25 -2.77
C MET A 340 13.14 -16.49 -3.29
N ASN A 341 12.89 -17.64 -2.68
CA ASN A 341 13.33 -18.92 -3.23
C ASN A 341 12.39 -19.35 -4.37
N GLN A 342 12.61 -18.83 -5.58
CA GLN A 342 11.77 -19.15 -6.75
C GLN A 342 11.80 -20.64 -7.13
N SER A 343 12.79 -21.40 -6.64
CA SER A 343 12.88 -22.85 -6.82
C SER A 343 12.13 -23.64 -5.75
N HIS A 344 11.46 -22.98 -4.80
CA HIS A 344 10.71 -23.66 -3.76
C HIS A 344 9.51 -24.40 -4.38
N PRO A 345 9.29 -25.70 -4.08
CA PRO A 345 8.27 -26.51 -4.74
C PRO A 345 6.87 -25.90 -4.73
N TYR A 346 6.42 -25.39 -3.58
CA TYR A 346 5.09 -24.76 -3.48
C TYR A 346 4.96 -23.49 -4.34
N LEU A 347 6.06 -22.73 -4.52
CA LEU A 347 6.04 -21.54 -5.35
C LEU A 347 6.00 -21.93 -6.83
N GLN A 348 6.79 -22.92 -7.25
CA GLN A 348 6.78 -23.39 -8.63
C GLN A 348 5.41 -23.95 -9.05
N ASP A 349 4.84 -24.83 -8.22
CA ASP A 349 3.56 -25.45 -8.56
C ASP A 349 2.43 -24.42 -8.71
N CYS A 350 2.44 -23.38 -7.87
CA CYS A 350 1.40 -22.36 -7.85
C CYS A 350 1.57 -21.28 -8.92
N VAL A 351 2.76 -21.11 -9.49
CA VAL A 351 3.00 -20.23 -10.65
C VAL A 351 2.54 -20.90 -11.95
N THR A 352 2.56 -22.24 -12.02
CA THR A 352 2.13 -23.01 -13.19
C THR A 352 0.64 -23.35 -13.24
N SER A 353 -0.13 -23.00 -12.19
CA SER A 353 -1.53 -23.42 -12.01
C SER A 353 -2.58 -22.43 -12.52
#